data_AF-A0A2A5B6S9-F1
#
_entry.id   AF-A0A2A5B6S9-F1
#
_cell.length_a   1.000
_cell.length_b   1.000
_cell.length_c   1.000
_cell.angle_alpha   90.00
_cell.angle_beta   90.00
_cell.angle_gamma   90.00
#
_symmetry.space_group_name_H-M   'P 1'
#
loop_
_entity.id
_entity.type
_entity.pdbx_description
1 polymer ?
#
loop_
_entity_poly.entity_id
_entity_poly.type
_entity_poly.pdbx_seq_one_letter_code
_entity_poly.pdbx_strand_id
1 'polypeptide(L)'
;MGKTICLIALLTLFGGSAFSQADHLISNSTTAGDRLEATVICLDAIEAPTKYNAYAKEFIDLASFPKKAINLSQDEYRKEINDWLIDNPALVSNILTKKQISNDKLYGPRPHKKEPLK
;
A
#
# COMPACT_ATOMS: atom_id res chain seq x y z
N MET A 1 -13.21 -8.26 63.48
CA MET A 1 -12.00 -8.08 62.63
C MET A 1 -12.29 -8.70 61.27
N GLY A 2 -11.99 -8.00 60.19
CA GLY A 2 -12.16 -8.48 58.81
C GLY A 2 -12.77 -7.41 57.89
N LYS A 3 -11.93 -6.49 57.40
CA LYS A 3 -12.25 -5.55 56.31
C LYS A 3 -11.96 -6.25 54.99
N THR A 4 -12.85 -6.18 54.00
CA THR A 4 -12.49 -5.80 52.61
C THR A 4 -13.72 -5.55 51.74
N ILE A 5 -13.65 -4.42 51.05
CA ILE A 5 -14.54 -3.82 50.05
C ILE A 5 -14.43 -4.61 48.74
N CYS A 6 -15.51 -4.84 48.00
CA CYS A 6 -15.40 -5.00 46.55
C CYS A 6 -16.61 -4.41 45.82
N LEU A 7 -16.30 -3.27 45.21
CA LEU A 7 -17.14 -2.38 44.45
C LEU A 7 -17.03 -2.82 42.99
N ILE A 8 -18.01 -3.56 42.47
CA ILE A 8 -18.10 -3.88 41.03
C ILE A 8 -19.55 -3.66 40.59
N ALA A 9 -19.95 -2.40 40.55
CA ALA A 9 -20.98 -1.94 39.63
C ALA A 9 -20.29 -1.73 38.29
N LEU A 10 -20.22 -2.77 37.45
CA LEU A 10 -19.69 -2.68 36.09
C LEU A 10 -20.81 -2.96 35.09
N LEU A 11 -21.46 -1.86 34.71
CA LEU A 11 -21.99 -1.58 33.38
C LEU A 11 -22.68 -2.73 32.63
N THR A 12 -23.91 -3.03 33.05
CA THR A 12 -24.96 -3.32 32.06
C THR A 12 -25.36 -2.01 31.40
N LEU A 13 -25.05 -1.83 30.11
CA LEU A 13 -25.78 -1.03 29.12
C LEU A 13 -24.85 -0.76 27.94
N PHE A 14 -24.91 -1.63 26.92
CA PHE A 14 -24.99 -1.30 25.50
C PHE A 14 -25.09 -2.62 24.72
N GLY A 15 -26.21 -3.31 24.92
CA GLY A 15 -26.73 -4.25 23.94
C GLY A 15 -27.35 -3.45 22.80
N GLY A 16 -26.50 -2.98 21.88
CA GLY A 16 -26.92 -2.39 20.62
C GLY A 16 -26.49 -3.31 19.49
N SER A 17 -27.45 -4.00 18.89
CA SER A 17 -27.28 -4.73 17.66
C SER A 17 -26.81 -3.78 16.55
N ALA A 18 -25.61 -4.01 16.04
CA ALA A 18 -25.25 -3.61 14.69
C ALA A 18 -24.56 -4.81 14.03
N PHE A 19 -25.35 -5.57 13.29
CA PHE A 19 -24.85 -6.28 12.13
C PHE A 19 -24.17 -5.22 11.25
N SER A 20 -22.85 -5.07 11.34
CA SER A 20 -22.07 -4.44 10.28
C SER A 20 -21.43 -5.54 9.49
N GLN A 21 -22.23 -6.06 8.56
CA GLN A 21 -21.74 -6.50 7.27
C GLN A 21 -20.98 -5.32 6.65
N ALA A 22 -19.67 -5.26 6.92
CA ALA A 22 -18.70 -4.66 6.02
C ALA A 22 -17.91 -5.86 5.52
N ASP A 23 -18.48 -6.61 4.60
CA ASP A 23 -18.07 -6.54 3.20
C ASP A 23 -16.56 -6.42 3.08
N HIS A 24 -16.00 -7.44 2.42
CA HIS A 24 -14.75 -7.43 1.69
C HIS A 24 -14.48 -6.08 0.99
N LEU A 25 -14.12 -5.05 1.74
CA LEU A 25 -13.38 -3.93 1.26
C LEU A 25 -11.93 -4.38 1.39
N ILE A 26 -11.43 -4.94 0.28
CA ILE A 26 -10.08 -4.62 -0.19
C ILE A 26 -9.88 -3.15 0.20
N SER A 27 -9.04 -2.89 1.21
CA SER A 27 -8.89 -1.54 1.73
C SER A 27 -8.24 -0.69 0.64
N ASN A 28 -9.06 -0.14 -0.24
CA ASN A 28 -8.68 0.76 -1.33
C ASN A 28 -8.32 2.15 -0.80
N SER A 29 -7.76 2.23 0.42
CA SER A 29 -7.10 3.44 0.88
C SER A 29 -5.62 3.29 0.58
N THR A 30 -5.23 3.64 -0.64
CA THR A 30 -3.82 3.82 -0.99
C THR A 30 -3.22 4.81 -0.01
N THR A 31 -2.33 4.36 0.88
CA THR A 31 -1.70 5.26 1.84
C THR A 31 -0.66 6.13 1.13
N ALA A 32 -0.30 7.28 1.73
CA ALA A 32 0.79 8.10 1.20
C ALA A 32 2.10 7.29 1.09
N GLY A 33 2.32 6.32 1.99
CA GLY A 33 3.46 5.41 1.95
C GLY A 33 3.43 4.48 0.73
N ASP A 34 2.28 3.85 0.46
CA ASP A 34 2.09 2.96 -0.69
C ASP A 34 2.33 3.67 -2.02
N ARG A 35 1.85 4.91 -2.12
CA ARG A 35 2.05 5.75 -3.31
C ARG A 35 3.51 6.14 -3.49
N LEU A 36 4.21 6.51 -2.41
CA LEU A 36 5.64 6.80 -2.46
C LEU A 36 6.44 5.56 -2.90
N GLU A 37 6.08 4.39 -2.41
CA GLU A 37 6.71 3.13 -2.80
C GLU A 37 6.47 2.83 -4.29
N ALA A 38 5.23 2.94 -4.78
CA ALA A 38 4.92 2.77 -6.19
C ALA A 38 5.66 3.78 -7.09
N THR A 39 5.81 5.03 -6.64
CA THR A 39 6.59 6.05 -7.34
C THR A 39 8.05 5.63 -7.48
N VAL A 40 8.68 5.19 -6.39
CA VAL A 40 10.08 4.73 -6.39
C VAL A 40 10.25 3.52 -7.30
N ILE A 41 9.34 2.55 -7.26
CA ILE A 41 9.37 1.38 -8.14
C ILE A 41 9.38 1.78 -9.61
N CYS A 42 8.53 2.73 -10.00
CA CYS A 42 8.47 3.21 -11.38
C CYS A 42 9.76 3.95 -11.77
N LEU A 43 10.28 4.80 -10.88
CA LEU A 43 11.51 5.55 -11.11
C LEU A 43 12.71 4.59 -11.27
N ASP A 44 12.86 3.62 -10.36
CA ASP A 44 13.93 2.61 -10.39
C ASP A 44 13.90 1.80 -11.68
N ALA A 45 12.71 1.45 -12.17
CA ALA A 45 12.55 0.69 -13.42
C ALA A 45 12.97 1.48 -14.66
N ILE A 46 12.88 2.80 -14.62
CA ILE A 46 13.29 3.71 -15.70
C ILE A 46 14.80 3.97 -15.64
N GLU A 47 15.32 4.27 -14.45
CA GLU A 47 16.73 4.66 -14.28
C GLU A 47 17.68 3.46 -14.30
N ALA A 48 17.24 2.33 -13.77
CA ALA A 48 18.02 1.11 -13.67
C ALA A 48 17.16 -0.13 -14.01
N PRO A 49 16.82 -0.34 -15.30
CA PRO A 49 16.04 -1.50 -15.70
C PRO A 49 16.81 -2.81 -15.44
N THR A 50 16.27 -3.66 -14.57
CA THR A 50 16.83 -4.96 -14.19
C THR A 50 15.78 -6.05 -14.26
N LYS A 51 16.21 -7.32 -14.20
CA LYS A 51 15.28 -8.46 -14.07
C LYS A 51 14.44 -8.41 -12.78
N TYR A 52 14.89 -7.67 -11.76
CA TYR A 52 14.24 -7.60 -10.45
C TYR A 52 13.11 -6.56 -10.40
N ASN A 53 13.10 -5.57 -11.30
CA ASN A 53 12.04 -4.56 -11.42
C ASN A 53 11.30 -4.61 -12.76
N ALA A 54 11.56 -5.63 -13.59
CA ALA A 54 10.93 -5.81 -14.90
C ALA A 54 9.38 -5.86 -14.85
N TYR A 55 8.79 -6.23 -13.71
CA TYR A 55 7.34 -6.18 -13.51
C TYR A 55 6.76 -4.76 -13.60
N ALA A 56 7.56 -3.72 -13.32
CA ALA A 56 7.11 -2.34 -13.40
C ALA A 56 6.93 -1.85 -14.85
N LYS A 57 7.50 -2.59 -15.81
CA LYS A 57 7.50 -2.22 -17.23
C LYS A 57 6.08 -2.03 -17.79
N GLU A 58 5.14 -2.89 -17.39
CA GLU A 58 3.75 -2.82 -17.86
C GLU A 58 3.02 -1.54 -17.45
N PHE A 59 3.52 -0.83 -16.43
CA PHE A 59 2.95 0.42 -15.95
C PHE A 59 3.64 1.64 -16.56
N ILE A 60 4.98 1.61 -16.70
CA ILE A 60 5.74 2.72 -17.29
C ILE A 60 5.57 2.81 -18.82
N ASP A 61 5.21 1.71 -19.47
CA ASP A 61 4.91 1.68 -20.91
C ASP A 61 3.48 2.15 -21.24
N LEU A 62 2.65 2.47 -20.23
CA LEU A 62 1.31 3.02 -20.45
C LEU A 62 1.39 4.36 -21.18
N ALA A 63 0.50 4.58 -22.15
CA ALA A 63 0.47 5.84 -22.91
C ALA A 63 0.20 7.07 -22.03
N SER A 64 -0.49 6.89 -20.90
CA SER A 64 -0.80 7.92 -19.92
C SER A 64 0.33 8.16 -18.90
N PHE A 65 1.39 7.34 -18.90
CA PHE A 65 2.47 7.46 -17.94
C PHE A 65 3.33 8.70 -18.21
N PRO A 66 3.71 9.51 -17.19
CA PRO A 66 4.56 10.68 -17.37
C PRO A 66 5.91 10.33 -18.01
N LYS A 67 6.33 11.07 -19.03
CA LYS A 67 7.63 10.85 -19.70
C LYS A 67 8.62 11.91 -19.29
N LYS A 68 9.84 11.50 -18.94
CA LYS A 68 10.91 12.43 -18.56
C LYS A 68 11.26 13.38 -19.71
N ALA A 69 10.96 14.66 -19.55
CA ALA A 69 11.43 15.70 -20.47
C ALA A 69 12.93 15.98 -20.27
N ILE A 70 13.62 16.44 -21.32
CA ILE A 70 15.08 16.65 -21.33
C ILE A 70 15.55 17.62 -20.23
N ASN A 71 14.73 18.62 -19.90
CA ASN A 71 15.08 19.70 -18.97
C ASN A 71 14.52 19.49 -17.55
N LEU A 72 13.89 18.34 -17.28
CA LEU A 72 13.24 18.07 -16.00
C LEU A 72 14.25 17.44 -15.03
N SER A 73 14.36 18.00 -13.82
CA SER A 73 15.15 17.39 -12.77
C SER A 73 14.54 16.06 -12.32
N GLN A 74 15.34 15.23 -11.66
CA GLN A 74 14.88 13.93 -11.16
C GLN A 74 13.79 14.09 -10.09
N ASP A 75 13.89 15.10 -9.22
CA ASP A 75 12.90 15.37 -8.17
C ASP A 75 11.57 15.86 -8.75
N GLU A 76 11.61 16.69 -9.79
CA GLU A 76 10.41 17.11 -10.51
C GLU A 76 9.76 15.92 -11.23
N TYR A 77 10.55 15.06 -11.86
CA TYR A 77 10.03 13.86 -12.51
C TYR A 77 9.39 12.88 -11.52
N ARG A 78 10.03 12.70 -10.35
CA ARG A 78 9.45 11.92 -9.25
C ARG A 78 8.12 12.50 -8.80
N LYS A 79 8.01 13.83 -8.72
CA LYS A 79 6.77 14.51 -8.38
C LYS A 79 5.68 14.25 -9.43
N GLU A 80 6.00 14.37 -10.73
CA GLU A 80 5.04 14.07 -11.81
C GLU A 80 4.50 12.64 -11.74
N ILE A 81 5.37 11.66 -11.49
CA ILE A 81 4.95 10.26 -11.32
C ILE A 81 4.03 10.12 -10.09
N ASN A 82 4.39 10.74 -8.96
CA ASN A 82 3.57 10.70 -7.77
C ASN A 82 2.20 11.37 -7.98
N ASP A 83 2.15 12.52 -8.65
CA ASP A 83 0.91 13.25 -8.95
C ASP A 83 0.02 12.42 -9.90
N TRP A 84 0.60 11.79 -10.92
CA TRP A 84 -0.11 10.84 -11.77
C TRP A 84 -0.69 9.65 -10.98
N LEU A 85 0.02 9.14 -9.97
CA LEU A 85 -0.49 8.06 -9.10
C LEU A 85 -1.56 8.55 -8.10
N ILE A 86 -1.64 9.85 -7.80
CA ILE A 86 -2.78 10.42 -7.04
C ILE A 86 -4.05 10.29 -7.88
N ASP A 87 -3.98 10.62 -9.16
CA ASP A 87 -5.11 10.55 -10.09
C ASP A 87 -5.47 9.10 -10.45
N ASN A 88 -4.55 8.16 -10.25
CA ASN A 88 -4.71 6.74 -10.61
C ASN A 88 -4.48 5.79 -9.42
N PRO A 89 -5.29 5.87 -8.35
CA PRO A 89 -5.06 5.13 -7.11
C PRO A 89 -5.09 3.61 -7.29
N ALA A 90 -5.86 3.10 -8.26
CA ALA A 90 -5.89 1.68 -8.60
C ALA A 90 -4.54 1.15 -9.11
N LEU A 91 -3.76 1.99 -9.81
CA LEU A 91 -2.45 1.59 -10.33
C LEU A 91 -1.45 1.39 -9.19
N VAL A 92 -1.56 2.16 -8.10
CA VAL A 92 -0.70 1.96 -6.93
C VAL A 92 -0.86 0.56 -6.36
N SER A 93 -2.10 0.11 -6.15
CA SER A 93 -2.37 -1.26 -5.67
C SER A 93 -1.80 -2.31 -6.64
N ASN A 94 -2.04 -2.14 -7.94
CA ASN A 94 -1.55 -3.07 -8.96
C ASN A 94 -0.02 -3.16 -9.00
N ILE A 95 0.69 -2.03 -8.91
CA ILE A 95 2.16 -1.98 -8.89
C ILE A 95 2.69 -2.76 -7.68
N LEU A 96 2.12 -2.53 -6.50
CA LEU A 96 2.56 -3.20 -5.27
C LEU A 96 2.25 -4.70 -5.29
N THR A 97 1.08 -5.10 -5.79
CA THR A 97 0.73 -6.51 -5.99
C THR A 97 1.69 -7.19 -6.96
N LYS A 98 2.03 -6.56 -8.09
CA LYS A 98 2.98 -7.12 -9.05
C LYS A 98 4.40 -7.22 -8.50
N LYS A 99 4.84 -6.22 -7.72
CA LYS A 99 6.08 -6.31 -6.94
C LYS A 99 6.06 -7.51 -6.01
N GLN A 100 4.99 -7.71 -5.25
CA GLN A 100 4.86 -8.83 -4.34
C GLN A 100 4.95 -10.17 -5.08
N ILE A 101 4.14 -10.37 -6.13
CA ILE A 101 4.13 -11.59 -6.94
C ILE A 101 5.53 -11.87 -7.53
N SER A 102 6.18 -10.85 -8.09
CA SER A 102 7.51 -11.00 -8.68
C SER A 102 8.56 -11.36 -7.63
N ASN A 103 8.48 -10.76 -6.45
CA ASN A 103 9.39 -11.06 -5.36
C ASN A 103 9.16 -12.45 -4.77
N ASP A 104 7.90 -12.86 -4.61
CA ASP A 104 7.56 -14.19 -4.12
C ASP A 104 8.04 -15.27 -5.10
N LYS A 105 8.02 -14.97 -6.41
CA LYS A 105 8.60 -15.84 -7.44
C LYS A 105 10.13 -15.97 -7.34
N LEU A 106 10.82 -14.90 -6.96
CA LEU A 106 12.29 -14.86 -6.92
C LEU A 106 12.88 -15.37 -5.61
N TYR A 107 12.22 -15.10 -4.50
CA TYR A 107 12.75 -15.34 -3.15
C TYR A 107 11.90 -16.32 -2.33
N GLY A 108 10.81 -16.83 -2.91
CA GLY A 108 9.80 -17.63 -2.20
C GLY A 108 8.77 -16.75 -1.48
N PRO A 109 7.61 -17.32 -1.09
CA PRO A 109 6.55 -16.58 -0.43
C PRO A 109 7.06 -16.02 0.90
N ARG A 110 6.99 -14.70 1.06
CA ARG A 110 7.35 -14.09 2.35
C ARG A 110 6.23 -14.36 3.36
N PRO A 111 6.54 -14.73 4.63
CA PRO A 111 5.53 -14.73 5.66
C PRO A 111 4.95 -13.31 5.72
N HIS A 112 3.64 -13.21 5.56
CA HIS A 112 2.92 -11.95 5.68
C HIS A 112 3.42 -11.21 6.93
N LYS A 113 3.50 -9.88 6.85
CA LYS A 113 3.64 -9.03 8.04
C LYS A 113 2.43 -9.35 8.91
N LYS A 114 2.59 -10.34 9.79
CA LYS A 114 1.57 -10.77 10.74
C LYS A 114 1.23 -9.52 11.54
N GLU A 115 -0.07 -9.29 11.72
CA GLU A 115 -0.59 -8.34 12.69
C GLU A 115 0.22 -8.40 13.98
N PRO A 116 0.41 -7.27 14.69
CA PRO A 116 1.02 -7.32 16.01
C PRO A 116 0.23 -8.33 16.85
N LEU A 117 0.95 -9.31 17.38
CA LEU A 117 0.40 -10.29 18.32
C LEU A 117 -0.29 -9.52 19.44
N LYS A 118 -1.59 -9.78 19.60
CA LYS A 118 -2.40 -9.30 20.73
C LYS A 118 -1.85 -9.81 22.05
#